data_AF-A0AAU3YA32-F1
#
_entry.id   AF-A0AAU3YA32-F1
#
_cell.length_a   1.000
_cell.length_b   1.000
_cell.length_c   1.000
_cell.angle_alpha   90.00
_cell.angle_beta   90.00
_cell.angle_gamma   90.00
#
_symmetry.space_group_name_H-M   'P 1'
#
loop_
_entity.id
_entity.type
_entity.pdbx_description
1 polymer ?
#
loop_
_entity_poly.entity_id
_entity_poly.type
_entity_poly.pdbx_seq_one_letter_code
_entity_poly.pdbx_strand_id
1 'polypeptide(L)'
;MPAHTDMQERWNSAPAVYILGDSVAKMVAPNRRDRAGWGEELERLFADEVRVYNFSKKDWSILRAAEIFLPSVLNTLRRGDIVLIAYGHVDQQLHRHDRYVAPADFCHVLGRMARQVRDRGGVPVLVTQAARSGFYEDGTVIDATGGYADLVRETAAAHQVPVLDLHELTARLFRSIGPRETRLYFNWFNAGELPELPEGQIDTSNFNRAGCARIAAMMAEELKVQSLVDARWFQSPAPTPPSLPGRPEWDTAKIQAELARRAEVPWLPAEVTFQDPAPGAVVLPRRAFRGTAGRGVRHIVFFSDGRPLGETTVGPKGTWLWRLAYYWPHGRHTLTAVGLADKAATAPVELPLRVIASLGAPTVTHPLPGRSVPGTPVIAGTARNAPMVVILHHGRRIGEARVDDGGRWSFVPPDPWPAGHHTVRVVACHGMVVSPPTDWEIEVVDPLAPPEELPGADTLPVEFREWRPALRSER
;
A
#
# COMPACT_ATOMS: atom_id res chain seq x y z
N MET A 1 33.87 -42.02 -13.43
CA MET A 1 33.64 -40.87 -12.54
C MET A 1 34.00 -39.49 -13.13
N PRO A 2 33.80 -39.17 -14.43
CA PRO A 2 33.96 -37.78 -14.93
C PRO A 2 32.66 -36.96 -14.95
N ALA A 3 31.48 -37.60 -15.00
CA ALA A 3 30.19 -36.89 -15.12
C ALA A 3 29.77 -36.13 -13.85
N HIS A 4 30.20 -36.59 -12.66
CA HIS A 4 29.85 -35.96 -11.39
C HIS A 4 30.62 -34.64 -11.15
N THR A 5 31.89 -34.59 -11.57
CA THR A 5 32.76 -33.41 -11.46
C THR A 5 32.34 -32.33 -12.45
N ASP A 6 31.98 -32.69 -13.68
CA ASP A 6 31.48 -31.76 -14.71
C ASP A 6 30.10 -31.17 -14.32
N MET A 7 29.20 -31.97 -13.73
CA MET A 7 27.95 -31.44 -13.17
C MET A 7 28.18 -30.51 -11.97
N GLN A 8 29.12 -30.82 -11.06
CA GLN A 8 29.44 -29.95 -9.93
C GLN A 8 30.16 -28.67 -10.34
N GLU A 9 31.03 -28.71 -11.34
CA GLU A 9 31.69 -27.52 -11.91
C GLU A 9 30.68 -26.65 -12.68
N ARG A 10 29.80 -27.24 -13.51
CA ARG A 10 28.69 -26.52 -14.16
C ARG A 10 27.73 -25.90 -13.14
N TRP A 11 27.38 -26.63 -12.08
CA TRP A 11 26.59 -26.12 -10.96
C TRP A 11 27.30 -24.98 -10.22
N ASN A 12 28.63 -25.03 -10.14
CA ASN A 12 29.46 -24.01 -9.53
C ASN A 12 29.77 -22.81 -10.43
N SER A 13 29.50 -22.88 -11.73
CA SER A 13 29.65 -21.76 -12.68
C SER A 13 28.31 -21.17 -13.16
N ALA A 14 27.17 -21.78 -12.82
CA ALA A 14 25.85 -21.33 -13.23
C ALA A 14 25.53 -19.91 -12.70
N PRO A 15 25.14 -18.96 -13.57
CA PRO A 15 24.73 -17.63 -13.14
C PRO A 15 23.51 -17.71 -12.24
N ALA A 16 23.40 -16.78 -11.29
CA ALA A 16 22.26 -16.71 -10.39
C ALA A 16 21.56 -15.35 -10.39
N VAL A 17 20.24 -15.41 -10.20
CA VAL A 17 19.36 -14.25 -9.99
C VAL A 17 18.72 -14.38 -8.62
N TYR A 18 19.01 -13.42 -7.76
CA TYR A 18 18.43 -13.30 -6.42
C TYR A 18 17.29 -12.29 -6.44
N ILE A 19 16.17 -12.62 -5.80
CA ILE A 19 15.02 -11.72 -5.68
C ILE A 19 14.75 -11.45 -4.20
N LEU A 20 14.93 -10.20 -3.80
CA LEU A 20 14.54 -9.68 -2.50
C LEU A 20 13.29 -8.81 -2.70
N GLY A 21 12.14 -9.22 -2.17
CA GLY A 21 10.92 -8.42 -2.29
C GLY A 21 9.82 -8.79 -1.29
N ASP A 22 8.63 -8.25 -1.54
CA ASP A 22 7.47 -8.44 -0.67
C ASP A 22 6.44 -9.44 -1.26
N SER A 23 5.15 -9.25 -0.94
CA SER A 23 4.08 -10.12 -1.41
C SER A 23 3.87 -10.16 -2.92
N VAL A 24 4.25 -9.10 -3.64
CA VAL A 24 4.03 -9.02 -5.09
C VAL A 24 5.05 -9.89 -5.85
N ALA A 25 6.23 -10.11 -5.26
CA ALA A 25 7.33 -10.88 -5.86
C ALA A 25 7.39 -12.35 -5.41
N LYS A 26 6.71 -12.72 -4.31
CA LYS A 26 6.86 -14.02 -3.63
C LYS A 26 6.51 -15.25 -4.47
N MET A 27 7.13 -16.37 -4.09
CA MET A 27 6.65 -17.70 -4.46
C MET A 27 5.31 -18.01 -3.78
N VAL A 28 4.37 -18.55 -4.54
CA VAL A 28 3.09 -19.02 -4.02
C VAL A 28 3.13 -20.54 -3.88
N ALA A 29 2.39 -21.07 -2.91
CA ALA A 29 2.29 -22.51 -2.68
C ALA A 29 1.79 -23.24 -3.96
N PRO A 30 2.36 -24.42 -4.30
CA PRO A 30 2.04 -25.14 -5.54
C PRO A 30 0.55 -25.48 -5.74
N ASN A 31 -0.25 -25.50 -4.66
CA ASN A 31 -1.67 -25.77 -4.69
C ASN A 31 -2.55 -24.56 -5.05
N ARG A 32 -1.96 -23.38 -5.32
CA ARG A 32 -2.68 -22.16 -5.73
C ARG A 32 -2.31 -21.79 -7.17
N ARG A 33 -2.81 -22.56 -8.13
CA ARG A 33 -2.42 -22.41 -9.55
C ARG A 33 -2.86 -21.08 -10.17
N ASP A 34 -3.89 -20.41 -9.66
CA ASP A 34 -4.36 -19.14 -10.24
C ASP A 34 -3.65 -17.90 -9.67
N ARG A 35 -2.72 -18.10 -8.73
CA ARG A 35 -1.97 -17.02 -8.08
C ARG A 35 -0.47 -17.24 -8.25
N ALA A 36 0.26 -16.13 -8.34
CA ALA A 36 1.72 -16.13 -8.35
C ALA A 36 2.23 -14.79 -7.79
N GLY A 37 3.52 -14.71 -7.51
CA GLY A 37 4.23 -13.42 -7.52
C GLY A 37 4.99 -13.29 -8.83
N TRP A 38 5.34 -12.05 -9.22
CA TRP A 38 6.07 -11.85 -10.48
C TRP A 38 7.45 -12.54 -10.46
N GLY A 39 8.05 -12.75 -9.28
CA GLY A 39 9.33 -13.45 -9.17
C GLY A 39 9.22 -14.95 -9.50
N GLU A 40 8.08 -15.57 -9.18
CA GLU A 40 7.80 -16.96 -9.57
C GLU A 40 7.63 -17.11 -11.08
N GLU A 41 6.91 -16.17 -11.72
CA GLU A 41 6.74 -16.21 -13.17
C GLU A 41 8.01 -15.78 -13.93
N LEU A 42 8.83 -14.90 -13.35
CA LEU A 42 10.12 -14.52 -13.91
C LEU A 42 11.10 -15.71 -13.88
N GLU A 43 11.11 -16.49 -12.80
CA GLU A 43 11.88 -17.73 -12.72
C GLU A 43 11.57 -18.68 -13.88
N ARG A 44 10.30 -18.82 -14.25
CA ARG A 44 9.86 -19.68 -15.37
C ARG A 44 10.39 -19.24 -16.73
N LEU A 45 10.80 -17.99 -16.89
CA LEU A 45 11.33 -17.47 -18.16
C LEU A 45 12.82 -17.76 -18.33
N PHE A 46 13.55 -17.98 -17.24
CA PHE A 46 14.96 -18.30 -17.27
C PHE A 46 15.20 -19.74 -17.74
N ALA A 47 16.30 -19.96 -18.45
CA ALA A 47 16.76 -21.29 -18.86
C ALA A 47 17.20 -22.12 -17.64
N ASP A 48 17.18 -23.44 -17.76
CA ASP A 48 17.45 -24.38 -16.65
C ASP A 48 18.86 -24.20 -16.05
N GLU A 49 19.80 -23.64 -16.80
CA GLU A 49 21.16 -23.35 -16.37
C GLU A 49 21.27 -22.10 -15.47
N VAL A 50 20.23 -21.28 -15.37
CA VAL A 50 20.21 -20.08 -14.53
C VAL A 50 19.51 -20.39 -13.22
N ARG A 51 20.18 -20.13 -12.10
CA ARG A 51 19.63 -20.39 -10.77
C ARG A 51 18.85 -19.18 -10.29
N VAL A 52 17.60 -19.36 -9.85
CA VAL A 52 16.80 -18.28 -9.29
C VAL A 52 16.55 -18.54 -7.81
N TYR A 53 16.87 -17.56 -6.98
CA TYR A 53 16.66 -17.63 -5.53
C TYR A 53 15.72 -16.51 -5.09
N ASN A 54 14.45 -16.86 -4.87
CA ASN A 54 13.42 -15.92 -4.47
C ASN A 54 13.24 -15.88 -2.94
N PHE A 55 13.79 -14.86 -2.30
CA PHE A 55 13.68 -14.60 -0.86
C PHE A 55 12.50 -13.67 -0.51
N SER A 56 11.57 -13.45 -1.43
CA SER A 56 10.47 -12.52 -1.21
C SER A 56 9.43 -13.06 -0.22
N LYS A 57 8.98 -12.21 0.70
CA LYS A 57 8.05 -12.59 1.77
C LYS A 57 6.90 -11.62 1.91
N LYS A 58 5.70 -12.16 2.13
CA LYS A 58 4.48 -11.37 2.33
C LYS A 58 4.64 -10.46 3.56
N ASP A 59 4.23 -9.20 3.42
CA ASP A 59 4.19 -8.20 4.50
C ASP A 59 5.55 -7.84 5.11
N TRP A 60 6.66 -8.10 4.41
CA TRP A 60 8.00 -7.73 4.87
C TRP A 60 8.40 -6.36 4.33
N SER A 61 8.87 -5.50 5.24
CA SER A 61 9.54 -4.24 4.91
C SER A 61 11.01 -4.47 4.56
N ILE A 62 11.65 -3.46 3.99
CA ILE A 62 13.07 -3.50 3.63
C ILE A 62 13.97 -3.77 4.85
N LEU A 63 13.59 -3.27 6.04
CA LEU A 63 14.38 -3.44 7.26
C LEU A 63 14.55 -4.92 7.63
N ARG A 64 13.45 -5.69 7.62
CA ARG A 64 13.47 -7.13 7.93
C ARG A 64 14.29 -7.91 6.90
N ALA A 65 14.14 -7.57 5.63
CA ALA A 65 14.87 -8.21 4.55
C ALA A 65 16.38 -7.98 4.64
N ALA A 66 16.78 -6.74 4.95
CA ALA A 66 18.17 -6.35 5.12
C ALA A 66 18.82 -7.05 6.33
N GLU A 67 18.07 -7.29 7.40
CA GLU A 67 18.58 -7.99 8.59
C GLU A 67 18.68 -9.50 8.38
N ILE A 68 17.65 -10.13 7.80
CA ILE A 68 17.51 -11.60 7.82
C ILE A 68 18.00 -12.26 6.53
N PHE A 69 17.62 -11.74 5.35
CA PHE A 69 17.91 -12.42 4.08
C PHE A 69 19.16 -11.93 3.39
N LEU A 70 19.47 -10.64 3.49
CA LEU A 70 20.65 -10.08 2.84
C LEU A 70 21.95 -10.81 3.22
N PRO A 71 22.22 -11.17 4.50
CA PRO A 71 23.42 -11.95 4.83
C PRO A 71 23.51 -13.29 4.09
N SER A 72 22.37 -13.99 3.94
CA SER A 72 22.32 -15.27 3.22
C SER A 72 22.60 -15.10 1.72
N VAL A 73 22.07 -14.02 1.11
CA VAL A 73 22.38 -13.66 -0.27
C VAL A 73 23.87 -13.37 -0.41
N LEU A 74 24.42 -12.47 0.39
CA LEU A 74 25.83 -12.05 0.31
C LEU A 74 26.83 -13.20 0.55
N ASN A 75 26.46 -14.21 1.34
CA ASN A 75 27.28 -15.39 1.59
C ASN A 75 27.32 -16.36 0.42
N THR A 76 26.33 -16.33 -0.47
CA THR A 76 26.22 -17.25 -1.62
C THR A 76 26.48 -16.58 -2.96
N LEU A 77 26.46 -15.23 -2.99
CA LEU A 77 26.63 -14.42 -4.17
C LEU A 77 28.01 -14.62 -4.83
N ARG A 78 28.00 -14.80 -6.15
CA ARG A 78 29.19 -14.86 -6.99
C ARG A 78 29.29 -13.59 -7.84
N ARG A 79 30.48 -13.35 -8.39
CA ARG A 79 30.71 -12.21 -9.29
C ARG A 79 29.81 -12.31 -10.52
N GLY A 80 29.08 -11.24 -10.82
CA GLY A 80 28.17 -11.16 -11.95
C GLY A 80 26.75 -11.70 -11.68
N ASP A 81 26.49 -12.28 -10.51
CA ASP A 81 25.12 -12.63 -10.12
C ASP A 81 24.27 -11.38 -9.94
N ILE A 82 22.99 -11.46 -10.28
CA ILE A 82 22.05 -10.33 -10.24
C ILE A 82 21.25 -10.37 -8.94
N VAL A 83 21.03 -9.22 -8.32
CA VAL A 83 20.15 -9.09 -7.14
C VAL A 83 19.08 -8.05 -7.40
N LEU A 84 17.84 -8.49 -7.63
CA LEU A 84 16.66 -7.64 -7.74
C LEU A 84 16.16 -7.27 -6.34
N ILE A 85 16.06 -5.98 -6.04
CA ILE A 85 15.63 -5.45 -4.73
C ILE A 85 14.33 -4.66 -4.92
N ALA A 86 13.20 -5.21 -4.46
CA ALA A 86 11.84 -4.76 -4.76
C ALA A 86 11.00 -4.53 -3.49
N TYR A 87 11.21 -3.39 -2.83
CA TYR A 87 10.49 -2.99 -1.61
C TYR A 87 9.77 -1.65 -1.77
N GLY A 88 8.90 -1.30 -0.82
CA GLY A 88 8.14 -0.06 -0.81
C GLY A 88 6.63 -0.25 -0.58
N HIS A 89 6.00 -1.36 -1.00
CA HIS A 89 4.53 -1.52 -0.80
C HIS A 89 4.15 -1.66 0.67
N VAL A 90 5.04 -2.27 1.46
CA VAL A 90 4.89 -2.44 2.90
C VAL A 90 5.40 -1.21 3.65
N ASP A 91 6.55 -0.70 3.25
CA ASP A 91 7.28 0.39 3.91
C ASP A 91 6.51 1.71 3.96
N GLN A 92 5.66 1.98 2.96
CA GLN A 92 4.83 3.18 2.88
C GLN A 92 3.63 3.21 3.86
N GLN A 93 3.34 2.12 4.56
CA GLN A 93 2.10 1.96 5.33
C GLN A 93 2.17 2.69 6.67
N LEU A 94 2.14 4.04 6.66
CA LEU A 94 2.27 4.88 7.86
C LEU A 94 1.32 4.49 9.01
N HIS A 95 0.11 4.04 8.69
CA HIS A 95 -0.91 3.56 9.64
C HIS A 95 -0.59 2.18 10.27
N ARG A 96 0.52 1.53 9.91
CA ARG A 96 0.93 0.20 10.41
C ARG A 96 2.29 0.30 11.10
N HIS A 97 2.28 0.26 12.43
CA HIS A 97 3.48 0.42 13.25
C HIS A 97 4.56 -0.65 12.97
N ASP A 98 4.14 -1.86 12.60
CA ASP A 98 5.00 -3.02 12.38
C ASP A 98 5.65 -3.04 10.98
N ARG A 99 5.31 -2.07 10.12
CA ARG A 99 5.62 -2.07 8.68
C ARG A 99 6.28 -0.79 8.18
N TYR A 100 5.82 0.36 8.67
CA TYR A 100 6.27 1.66 8.17
C TYR A 100 7.78 1.83 8.34
N VAL A 101 8.44 2.34 7.29
CA VAL A 101 9.85 2.72 7.32
C VAL A 101 9.95 4.17 6.86
N ALA A 102 10.55 5.04 7.67
CA ALA A 102 10.69 6.44 7.32
C ALA A 102 11.44 6.61 5.99
N PRO A 103 11.05 7.56 5.11
CA PRO A 103 11.68 7.75 3.80
C PRO A 103 13.21 7.78 3.82
N ALA A 104 13.81 8.53 4.75
CA ALA A 104 15.27 8.61 4.88
C ALA A 104 15.91 7.27 5.26
N ASP A 105 15.30 6.52 6.19
CA ASP A 105 15.76 5.20 6.61
C ASP A 105 15.61 4.18 5.45
N PHE A 106 14.51 4.28 4.69
CA PHE A 106 14.27 3.44 3.52
C PHE A 106 15.37 3.64 2.47
N CYS A 107 15.65 4.89 2.07
CA CYS A 107 16.72 5.20 1.11
C CYS A 107 18.09 4.77 1.62
N HIS A 108 18.39 5.02 2.91
CA HIS A 108 19.65 4.62 3.53
C HIS A 108 19.86 3.11 3.43
N VAL A 109 18.86 2.31 3.82
CA VAL A 109 18.93 0.85 3.80
C VAL A 109 18.96 0.31 2.39
N LEU A 110 18.15 0.83 1.48
CA LEU A 110 18.12 0.44 0.07
C LEU A 110 19.49 0.67 -0.60
N GLY A 111 20.08 1.85 -0.39
CA GLY A 111 21.42 2.17 -0.85
C GLY A 111 22.50 1.27 -0.23
N ARG A 112 22.40 0.99 1.07
CA ARG A 112 23.32 0.08 1.78
C ARG A 112 23.27 -1.34 1.18
N MET A 113 22.07 -1.88 0.97
CA MET A 113 21.90 -3.20 0.35
C MET A 113 22.56 -3.26 -1.03
N ALA A 114 22.31 -2.26 -1.88
CA ALA A 114 22.90 -2.20 -3.21
C ALA A 114 24.43 -2.13 -3.16
N ARG A 115 25.01 -1.30 -2.27
CA ARG A 115 26.46 -1.24 -2.09
C ARG A 115 27.04 -2.59 -1.65
N GLN A 116 26.45 -3.24 -0.66
CA GLN A 116 26.94 -4.52 -0.15
C GLN A 116 26.90 -5.63 -1.23
N VAL A 117 25.86 -5.65 -2.08
CA VAL A 117 25.80 -6.56 -3.24
C VAL A 117 26.96 -6.28 -4.21
N ARG A 118 27.17 -5.00 -4.56
CA ARG A 118 28.24 -4.59 -5.48
C ARG A 118 29.64 -4.88 -4.93
N ASP A 119 29.88 -4.61 -3.65
CA ASP A 119 31.16 -4.87 -2.98
C ASP A 119 31.50 -6.36 -2.97
N ARG A 120 30.48 -7.23 -3.02
CA ARG A 120 30.62 -8.68 -3.14
C ARG A 120 30.72 -9.18 -4.59
N GLY A 121 30.72 -8.27 -5.56
CA GLY A 121 30.89 -8.52 -6.98
C GLY A 121 29.60 -8.84 -7.75
N GLY A 122 28.44 -8.81 -7.10
CA GLY A 122 27.15 -8.93 -7.79
C GLY A 122 26.67 -7.62 -8.38
N VAL A 123 25.60 -7.70 -9.16
CA VAL A 123 24.98 -6.57 -9.84
C VAL A 123 23.64 -6.27 -9.16
N PRO A 124 23.56 -5.23 -8.30
CA PRO A 124 22.29 -4.82 -7.71
C PRO A 124 21.41 -4.15 -8.77
N VAL A 125 20.12 -4.45 -8.75
CA VAL A 125 19.10 -3.77 -9.57
C VAL A 125 17.96 -3.38 -8.65
N LEU A 126 17.66 -2.09 -8.56
CA LEU A 126 16.54 -1.61 -7.76
C LEU A 126 15.26 -1.70 -8.59
N VAL A 127 14.19 -2.24 -8.00
CA VAL A 127 12.92 -2.44 -8.68
C VAL A 127 11.85 -1.57 -8.01
N THR A 128 11.24 -0.66 -8.76
CA THR A 128 10.16 0.18 -8.23
C THR A 128 8.91 -0.67 -7.94
N GLN A 129 8.01 -0.14 -7.13
CA GLN A 129 6.76 -0.80 -6.81
C GLN A 129 5.84 -0.88 -8.04
N ALA A 130 5.34 -2.07 -8.37
CA ALA A 130 4.27 -2.21 -9.36
C ALA A 130 3.06 -1.32 -9.03
N ALA A 131 2.48 -0.71 -10.07
CA ALA A 131 1.24 0.04 -9.96
C ALA A 131 0.11 -0.89 -9.45
N ARG A 132 -0.78 -0.32 -8.63
CA ARG A 132 -1.98 -1.02 -8.16
C ARG A 132 -3.11 -0.79 -9.15
N SER A 133 -4.10 -1.68 -9.19
CA SER A 133 -5.34 -1.38 -9.90
C SER A 133 -6.10 -0.28 -9.13
N GLY A 134 -6.10 0.92 -9.73
CA GLY A 134 -6.71 2.14 -9.21
C GLY A 134 -6.63 3.25 -10.24
N PHE A 135 -7.76 3.89 -10.52
CA PHE A 135 -7.90 4.87 -11.59
C PHE A 135 -8.73 6.06 -11.12
N TYR A 136 -8.41 7.26 -11.57
CA TYR A 136 -9.33 8.40 -11.54
C TYR A 136 -10.42 8.22 -12.61
N GLU A 137 -11.52 8.96 -12.51
CA GLU A 137 -12.66 8.84 -13.44
C GLU A 137 -12.29 9.15 -14.90
N ASP A 138 -11.25 9.94 -15.13
CA ASP A 138 -10.71 10.26 -16.45
C ASP A 138 -9.87 9.12 -17.08
N GLY A 139 -9.68 8.00 -16.36
CA GLY A 139 -8.87 6.87 -16.79
C GLY A 139 -7.39 6.98 -16.43
N THR A 140 -6.96 8.02 -15.73
CA THR A 140 -5.59 8.16 -15.24
C THR A 140 -5.29 7.13 -14.15
N VAL A 141 -4.18 6.40 -14.26
CA VAL A 141 -3.72 5.45 -13.22
C VAL A 141 -3.27 6.22 -11.99
N ILE A 142 -3.73 5.79 -10.83
CA ILE A 142 -3.41 6.43 -9.56
C ILE A 142 -2.06 5.93 -9.05
N ASP A 143 -1.20 6.87 -8.69
CA ASP A 143 -0.01 6.54 -7.92
C ASP A 143 -0.39 6.21 -6.46
N ALA A 144 -0.31 4.92 -6.13
CA ALA A 144 -0.54 4.38 -4.79
C ALA A 144 0.76 3.86 -4.14
N THR A 145 1.90 4.46 -4.51
CA THR A 145 3.22 4.14 -3.97
C THR A 145 3.59 5.01 -2.77
N GLY A 146 2.89 6.13 -2.57
CA GLY A 146 3.17 7.06 -1.47
C GLY A 146 4.53 7.76 -1.63
N GLY A 147 5.01 7.91 -2.87
CA GLY A 147 6.32 8.48 -3.20
C GLY A 147 7.49 7.50 -3.11
N TYR A 148 7.27 6.27 -2.63
CA TYR A 148 8.37 5.30 -2.45
C TYR A 148 8.95 4.81 -3.78
N ALA A 149 8.19 4.85 -4.88
CA ALA A 149 8.75 4.59 -6.21
C ALA A 149 9.77 5.67 -6.62
N ASP A 150 9.53 6.94 -6.30
CA ASP A 150 10.50 8.02 -6.54
C ASP A 150 11.71 7.87 -5.63
N LEU A 151 11.53 7.52 -4.36
CA LEU A 151 12.64 7.23 -3.44
C LEU A 151 13.55 6.11 -3.97
N VAL A 152 12.98 5.08 -4.62
CA VAL A 152 13.77 4.02 -5.28
C VAL A 152 14.59 4.61 -6.43
N ARG A 153 13.99 5.43 -7.30
CA ARG A 153 14.67 6.08 -8.44
C ARG A 153 15.79 7.00 -7.96
N GLU A 154 15.51 7.85 -6.98
CA GLU A 154 16.47 8.79 -6.38
C GLU A 154 17.64 8.05 -5.73
N THR A 155 17.34 6.99 -4.96
CA THR A 155 18.37 6.15 -4.32
C THR A 155 19.26 5.47 -5.37
N ALA A 156 18.66 4.98 -6.45
CA ALA A 156 19.39 4.34 -7.54
C ALA A 156 20.34 5.33 -8.22
N ALA A 157 19.87 6.54 -8.54
CA ALA A 157 20.67 7.60 -9.11
C ALA A 157 21.84 7.98 -8.18
N ALA A 158 21.56 8.19 -6.89
CA ALA A 158 22.55 8.56 -5.88
C ALA A 158 23.65 7.49 -5.68
N HIS A 159 23.35 6.22 -5.92
CA HIS A 159 24.29 5.11 -5.78
C HIS A 159 24.80 4.54 -7.10
N GLN A 160 24.39 5.12 -8.23
CA GLN A 160 24.72 4.65 -9.59
C GLN A 160 24.35 3.17 -9.77
N VAL A 161 23.11 2.82 -9.40
CA VAL A 161 22.55 1.48 -9.49
C VAL A 161 21.48 1.47 -10.58
N PRO A 162 21.42 0.44 -11.44
CA PRO A 162 20.34 0.30 -12.41
C PRO A 162 18.94 0.22 -11.77
N VAL A 163 17.94 0.74 -12.48
CA VAL A 163 16.52 0.68 -12.07
C VAL A 163 15.72 -0.11 -13.08
N LEU A 164 15.01 -1.13 -12.61
CA LEU A 164 13.88 -1.71 -13.34
C LEU A 164 12.62 -0.98 -12.87
N ASP A 165 12.13 -0.04 -13.69
CA ASP A 165 10.98 0.79 -13.33
C ASP A 165 9.65 0.05 -13.57
N LEU A 166 9.37 -0.92 -12.71
CA LEU A 166 8.17 -1.73 -12.76
C LEU A 166 6.89 -0.90 -12.57
N HIS A 167 6.95 0.20 -11.81
CA HIS A 167 5.85 1.14 -11.69
C HIS A 167 5.45 1.69 -13.06
N GLU A 168 6.40 2.25 -13.81
CA GLU A 168 6.09 2.84 -15.12
C GLU A 168 5.70 1.78 -16.16
N LEU A 169 6.34 0.60 -16.15
CA LEU A 169 5.95 -0.52 -17.02
C LEU A 169 4.49 -0.93 -16.80
N THR A 170 4.09 -1.10 -15.54
CA THR A 170 2.72 -1.52 -15.21
C THR A 170 1.72 -0.38 -15.37
N ALA A 171 2.06 0.86 -15.03
CA ALA A 171 1.21 2.02 -15.24
C ALA A 171 0.94 2.26 -16.74
N ARG A 172 1.94 2.10 -17.62
CA ARG A 172 1.73 2.16 -19.08
C ARG A 172 0.79 1.08 -19.57
N LEU A 173 0.99 -0.16 -19.13
CA LEU A 173 0.10 -1.27 -19.48
C LEU A 173 -1.35 -0.94 -19.06
N PHE A 174 -1.56 -0.54 -17.82
CA PHE A 174 -2.89 -0.27 -17.28
C PHE A 174 -3.57 0.93 -17.93
N ARG A 175 -2.82 1.98 -18.29
CA ARG A 175 -3.33 3.08 -19.11
C ARG A 175 -3.80 2.61 -20.49
N SER A 176 -3.06 1.70 -21.11
CA SER A 176 -3.38 1.22 -22.48
C SER A 176 -4.59 0.30 -22.54
N ILE A 177 -4.80 -0.54 -21.52
CA ILE A 177 -5.90 -1.50 -21.49
C ILE A 177 -7.12 -0.95 -20.74
N GLY A 178 -6.94 0.08 -19.92
CA GLY A 178 -8.02 0.67 -19.14
C GLY A 178 -8.38 -0.11 -17.88
N PRO A 179 -9.28 0.47 -17.06
CA PRO A 179 -9.60 -0.02 -15.71
C PRO A 179 -10.31 -1.36 -15.66
N ARG A 180 -11.10 -1.70 -16.69
CA ARG A 180 -11.88 -2.95 -16.70
C ARG A 180 -10.95 -4.15 -16.93
N GLU A 181 -10.16 -4.07 -17.99
CA GLU A 181 -9.19 -5.06 -18.41
C GLU A 181 -8.08 -5.20 -17.37
N THR A 182 -7.65 -4.08 -16.77
CA THR A 182 -6.65 -4.10 -15.69
C THR A 182 -7.04 -5.01 -14.54
N ARG A 183 -8.33 -5.08 -14.15
CA ARG A 183 -8.77 -5.97 -13.06
C ARG A 183 -8.48 -7.44 -13.34
N LEU A 184 -8.46 -7.86 -14.60
CA LEU A 184 -8.16 -9.23 -15.01
C LEU A 184 -6.72 -9.65 -14.73
N TYR A 185 -5.84 -8.71 -14.40
CA TYR A 185 -4.45 -8.99 -14.02
C TYR A 185 -4.30 -9.26 -12.51
N PHE A 186 -5.28 -8.85 -11.71
CA PHE A 186 -5.19 -8.90 -10.25
C PHE A 186 -5.87 -10.15 -9.69
N ASN A 187 -5.61 -10.44 -8.41
CA ASN A 187 -6.41 -11.38 -7.61
C ASN A 187 -7.80 -10.81 -7.30
N TRP A 188 -8.50 -10.43 -8.36
CA TRP A 188 -9.85 -9.93 -8.39
C TRP A 188 -10.66 -10.99 -9.12
N PHE A 189 -11.47 -11.74 -8.37
CA PHE A 189 -12.31 -12.83 -8.83
C PHE A 189 -13.75 -12.59 -8.39
N ASN A 190 -14.69 -12.60 -9.33
CA ASN A 190 -16.10 -12.60 -8.95
C ASN A 190 -16.48 -13.96 -8.36
N ALA A 191 -17.62 -14.04 -7.70
CA ALA A 191 -18.10 -15.29 -7.13
C ALA A 191 -18.34 -16.35 -8.22
N GLY A 192 -17.90 -17.58 -7.98
CA GLY A 192 -18.01 -18.70 -8.92
C GLY A 192 -16.96 -18.74 -10.04
N GLU A 193 -16.06 -17.74 -10.17
CA GLU A 193 -14.99 -17.79 -11.19
C GLU A 193 -13.89 -18.80 -10.85
N LEU A 194 -13.60 -18.98 -9.55
CA LEU A 194 -12.63 -19.94 -9.06
C LEU A 194 -13.30 -20.89 -8.06
N PRO A 195 -13.22 -22.23 -8.26
CA PRO A 195 -13.82 -23.20 -7.35
C PRO A 195 -13.36 -23.06 -5.89
N GLU A 196 -12.12 -22.67 -5.66
CA GLU A 196 -11.55 -22.46 -4.32
C GLU A 196 -11.91 -21.09 -3.69
N LEU A 197 -12.53 -20.19 -4.46
CA LEU A 197 -13.08 -18.91 -4.02
C LEU A 197 -14.56 -18.78 -4.44
N PRO A 198 -15.45 -19.64 -3.91
CA PRO A 198 -16.85 -19.66 -4.36
C PRO A 198 -17.58 -18.33 -4.17
N GLU A 199 -17.20 -17.53 -3.16
CA GLU A 199 -17.77 -16.20 -2.89
C GLU A 199 -16.97 -15.05 -3.52
N GLY A 200 -15.93 -15.36 -4.30
CA GLY A 200 -15.04 -14.37 -4.92
C GLY A 200 -14.03 -13.73 -3.97
N GLN A 201 -13.17 -12.88 -4.53
CA GLN A 201 -12.15 -12.13 -3.80
C GLN A 201 -11.83 -10.84 -4.55
N ILE A 202 -11.51 -9.77 -3.81
CA ILE A 202 -10.98 -8.52 -4.39
C ILE A 202 -9.66 -8.17 -3.69
N ASP A 203 -8.56 -8.32 -4.41
CA ASP A 203 -7.23 -7.80 -4.10
C ASP A 203 -6.72 -7.03 -5.31
N THR A 204 -6.13 -5.85 -5.09
CA THR A 204 -5.62 -4.96 -6.14
C THR A 204 -4.17 -4.57 -5.98
N SER A 205 -3.47 -5.30 -5.13
CA SER A 205 -2.02 -5.19 -4.99
C SER A 205 -1.34 -6.45 -5.54
N ASN A 206 -1.92 -7.63 -5.31
CA ASN A 206 -1.36 -8.89 -5.79
C ASN A 206 -1.99 -9.30 -7.13
N PHE A 207 -1.14 -9.67 -8.07
CA PHE A 207 -1.52 -10.18 -9.38
C PHE A 207 -2.00 -11.64 -9.31
N ASN A 208 -2.85 -12.03 -10.24
CA ASN A 208 -3.09 -13.44 -10.52
C ASN A 208 -1.97 -14.01 -11.40
N ARG A 209 -1.96 -15.32 -11.67
CA ARG A 209 -0.87 -15.95 -12.42
C ARG A 209 -0.68 -15.37 -13.83
N ALA A 210 -1.76 -15.19 -14.59
CA ALA A 210 -1.68 -14.59 -15.93
C ALA A 210 -1.15 -13.15 -15.89
N GLY A 211 -1.56 -12.37 -14.90
CA GLY A 211 -1.05 -11.02 -14.68
C GLY A 211 0.43 -11.01 -14.31
N CYS A 212 0.86 -11.89 -13.41
CA CYS A 212 2.28 -12.08 -13.07
C CYS A 212 3.10 -12.51 -14.30
N ALA A 213 2.59 -13.41 -15.14
CA ALA A 213 3.29 -13.87 -16.34
C ALA A 213 3.50 -12.72 -17.33
N ARG A 214 2.48 -11.86 -17.54
CA ARG A 214 2.63 -10.66 -18.37
C ARG A 214 3.65 -9.69 -17.79
N ILE A 215 3.63 -9.48 -16.48
CA ILE A 215 4.56 -8.58 -15.80
C ILE A 215 5.99 -9.12 -15.87
N ALA A 216 6.19 -10.41 -15.58
CA ALA A 216 7.47 -11.08 -15.67
C ALA A 216 8.05 -11.00 -17.09
N ALA A 217 7.22 -11.16 -18.13
CA ALA A 217 7.65 -10.98 -19.51
C ALA A 217 8.12 -9.54 -19.79
N MET A 218 7.39 -8.51 -19.33
CA MET A 218 7.84 -7.11 -19.46
C MET A 218 9.14 -6.85 -18.70
N MET A 219 9.29 -7.44 -17.50
CA MET A 219 10.53 -7.34 -16.72
C MET A 219 11.71 -8.02 -17.42
N ALA A 220 11.51 -9.21 -17.99
CA ALA A 220 12.53 -9.93 -18.74
C ALA A 220 13.01 -9.13 -19.95
N GLU A 221 12.08 -8.52 -20.71
CA GLU A 221 12.45 -7.63 -21.82
C GLU A 221 13.21 -6.40 -21.35
N GLU A 222 12.80 -5.77 -20.26
CA GLU A 222 13.49 -4.60 -19.70
C GLU A 222 14.92 -4.97 -19.24
N LEU A 223 15.10 -6.13 -18.59
CA LEU A 223 16.41 -6.62 -18.18
C LEU A 223 17.34 -6.86 -19.38
N LYS A 224 16.81 -7.37 -20.51
CA LYS A 224 17.57 -7.54 -21.76
C LYS A 224 17.92 -6.20 -22.39
N VAL A 225 16.95 -5.27 -22.51
CA VAL A 225 17.14 -3.95 -23.11
C VAL A 225 18.20 -3.15 -22.36
N GLN A 226 18.19 -3.21 -21.03
CA GLN A 226 19.21 -2.56 -20.18
C GLN A 226 20.55 -3.32 -20.14
N SER A 227 20.67 -4.47 -20.84
CA SER A 227 21.86 -5.33 -20.82
C SER A 227 22.28 -5.76 -19.40
N LEU A 228 21.32 -5.91 -18.49
CA LEU A 228 21.57 -6.35 -17.11
C LEU A 228 21.76 -7.86 -17.02
N VAL A 229 21.18 -8.59 -17.96
CA VAL A 229 21.29 -10.05 -18.09
C VAL A 229 21.60 -10.40 -19.53
N ASP A 230 22.34 -11.50 -19.75
CA ASP A 230 22.56 -12.03 -21.10
C ASP A 230 21.24 -12.59 -21.64
N ALA A 231 20.87 -12.27 -22.87
CA ALA A 231 19.65 -12.79 -23.50
C ALA A 231 19.58 -14.32 -23.53
N ARG A 232 20.74 -15.01 -23.53
CA ARG A 232 20.86 -16.48 -23.45
C ARG A 232 20.45 -17.06 -22.11
N TRP A 233 20.27 -16.23 -21.07
CA TRP A 233 19.75 -16.67 -19.78
C TRP A 233 18.26 -17.00 -19.85
N PHE A 234 17.55 -16.63 -20.92
CA PHE A 234 16.13 -16.91 -21.08
C PHE A 234 15.87 -18.07 -22.03
N GLN A 235 14.78 -18.79 -21.78
CA GLN A 235 14.30 -19.88 -22.63
C GLN A 235 13.95 -19.37 -24.04
N SER A 236 14.27 -20.18 -25.05
CA SER A 236 13.90 -19.96 -26.45
C SER A 236 13.37 -21.26 -27.07
N PRO A 237 12.07 -21.34 -27.44
CA PRO A 237 11.06 -20.28 -27.32
C PRO A 237 10.68 -20.02 -25.86
N ALA A 238 10.21 -18.80 -25.56
CA ALA A 238 9.69 -18.48 -24.25
C ALA A 238 8.42 -19.32 -23.93
N PRO A 239 8.17 -19.66 -22.66
CA PRO A 239 6.95 -20.34 -22.25
C PRO A 239 5.69 -19.59 -22.71
N THR A 240 4.67 -20.35 -23.11
CA THR A 240 3.36 -19.75 -23.44
C THR A 240 2.72 -19.19 -22.18
N PRO A 241 2.38 -17.88 -22.12
CA PRO A 241 1.78 -17.30 -20.94
C PRO A 241 0.37 -17.85 -20.72
N PRO A 242 -0.07 -18.02 -19.45
CA PRO A 242 -1.45 -18.35 -19.15
C PRO A 242 -2.42 -17.31 -19.72
N SER A 243 -3.59 -17.76 -20.18
CA SER A 243 -4.65 -16.85 -20.60
C SER A 243 -5.19 -16.06 -19.41
N LEU A 244 -5.54 -14.80 -19.64
CA LEU A 244 -6.30 -14.03 -18.66
C LEU A 244 -7.65 -14.71 -18.40
N PRO A 245 -8.20 -14.62 -17.17
CA PRO A 245 -9.53 -15.11 -16.90
C PRO A 245 -10.54 -14.42 -17.83
N GLY A 246 -11.30 -15.21 -18.58
CA GLY A 246 -12.41 -14.71 -19.40
C GLY A 246 -13.53 -14.19 -18.51
N ARG A 247 -14.20 -13.11 -18.91
CA ARG A 247 -15.39 -12.58 -18.22
C ARG A 247 -16.45 -12.12 -19.21
N PRO A 248 -17.74 -12.19 -18.85
CA PRO A 248 -18.78 -11.54 -19.63
C PRO A 248 -18.45 -10.05 -19.73
N GLU A 249 -18.54 -9.52 -20.96
CA GLU A 249 -18.28 -8.13 -21.25
C GLU A 249 -19.17 -7.22 -20.39
N TRP A 250 -18.55 -6.36 -19.60
CA TRP A 250 -19.23 -5.21 -19.03
C TRP A 250 -19.58 -4.26 -20.18
N ASP A 251 -20.81 -4.35 -20.66
CA ASP A 251 -21.37 -3.40 -21.60
C ASP A 251 -22.56 -2.72 -20.95
N THR A 252 -22.37 -1.44 -20.66
CA THR A 252 -23.41 -0.54 -20.14
C THR A 252 -24.67 -0.59 -20.99
N ALA A 253 -24.56 -0.72 -22.32
CA ALA A 253 -25.70 -0.85 -23.21
C ALA A 253 -26.42 -2.21 -23.03
N LYS A 254 -25.68 -3.32 -22.90
CA LYS A 254 -26.27 -4.64 -22.61
C LYS A 254 -27.01 -4.65 -21.28
N ILE A 255 -26.44 -4.03 -20.26
CA ILE A 255 -27.08 -3.95 -18.92
C ILE A 255 -28.34 -3.11 -18.96
N GLN A 256 -28.29 -1.94 -19.61
CA GLN A 256 -29.47 -1.09 -19.77
C GLN A 256 -30.56 -1.79 -20.58
N ALA A 257 -30.20 -2.48 -21.67
CA ALA A 257 -31.12 -3.29 -22.45
C ALA A 257 -31.72 -4.44 -21.63
N GLU A 258 -30.92 -5.11 -20.81
CA GLU A 258 -31.35 -6.23 -19.98
C GLU A 258 -32.28 -5.77 -18.84
N LEU A 259 -32.00 -4.61 -18.25
CA LEU A 259 -32.87 -4.00 -17.26
C LEU A 259 -34.18 -3.51 -17.87
N ALA A 260 -34.13 -2.87 -19.04
CA ALA A 260 -35.33 -2.47 -19.76
C ALA A 260 -36.22 -3.69 -20.09
N ARG A 261 -35.61 -4.79 -20.57
CA ARG A 261 -36.31 -6.05 -20.84
C ARG A 261 -36.96 -6.65 -19.60
N ARG A 262 -36.31 -6.56 -18.43
CA ARG A 262 -36.78 -7.16 -17.18
C ARG A 262 -37.69 -6.27 -16.35
N ALA A 263 -37.74 -4.96 -16.63
CA ALA A 263 -38.64 -4.00 -15.98
C ALA A 263 -40.13 -4.24 -16.31
N GLU A 264 -40.42 -4.97 -17.39
CA GLU A 264 -41.77 -5.37 -17.80
C GLU A 264 -42.32 -6.58 -17.02
N VAL A 265 -41.49 -7.23 -16.18
CA VAL A 265 -41.85 -8.43 -15.41
C VAL A 265 -42.03 -8.05 -13.93
N PRO A 266 -43.08 -8.56 -13.23
CA PRO A 266 -43.30 -8.23 -11.82
C PRO A 266 -42.05 -8.50 -10.97
N TRP A 267 -41.71 -7.51 -10.13
CA TRP A 267 -40.56 -7.58 -9.22
C TRP A 267 -40.63 -8.85 -8.37
N LEU A 268 -39.51 -9.57 -8.28
CA LEU A 268 -39.40 -10.67 -7.32
C LEU A 268 -39.50 -10.10 -5.89
N PRO A 269 -40.18 -10.78 -4.95
CA PRO A 269 -40.16 -10.42 -3.53
C PRO A 269 -38.80 -10.69 -2.85
N ALA A 270 -37.74 -10.96 -3.63
CA ALA A 270 -36.42 -11.36 -3.15
C ALA A 270 -35.47 -10.16 -3.05
N GLU A 271 -34.82 -10.05 -1.90
CA GLU A 271 -34.07 -8.88 -1.44
C GLU A 271 -32.61 -8.91 -1.89
N VAL A 272 -32.12 -7.79 -2.45
CA VAL A 272 -30.70 -7.44 -2.42
C VAL A 272 -30.47 -6.61 -1.17
N THR A 273 -29.44 -6.90 -0.40
CA THR A 273 -29.11 -6.11 0.79
C THR A 273 -27.67 -5.65 0.75
N PHE A 274 -27.39 -4.46 1.28
CA PHE A 274 -26.03 -4.03 1.62
C PHE A 274 -25.74 -4.42 3.06
N GLN A 275 -24.68 -5.19 3.29
CA GLN A 275 -24.21 -5.58 4.62
C GLN A 275 -23.02 -4.76 5.08
N ASP A 276 -22.16 -4.34 4.14
CA ASP A 276 -20.97 -3.55 4.45
C ASP A 276 -20.62 -2.65 3.26
N PRO A 277 -20.48 -1.33 3.48
CA PRO A 277 -20.66 -0.59 4.73
C PRO A 277 -22.14 -0.32 5.09
N ALA A 278 -22.39 0.16 6.31
CA ALA A 278 -23.73 0.61 6.72
C ALA A 278 -24.18 1.88 5.97
N PRO A 279 -25.50 2.12 5.83
CA PRO A 279 -26.03 3.35 5.26
C PRO A 279 -25.49 4.61 5.97
N GLY A 280 -25.09 5.60 5.18
CA GLY A 280 -24.51 6.87 5.65
C GLY A 280 -23.04 6.80 6.07
N ALA A 281 -22.38 5.64 5.92
CA ALA A 281 -20.99 5.48 6.33
C ALA A 281 -20.02 6.43 5.58
N VAL A 282 -18.99 6.86 6.31
CA VAL A 282 -17.83 7.55 5.74
C VAL A 282 -16.81 6.51 5.27
N VAL A 283 -16.47 6.51 3.99
CA VAL A 283 -15.62 5.49 3.37
C VAL A 283 -14.48 6.09 2.56
N LEU A 284 -13.43 5.30 2.34
CA LEU A 284 -12.31 5.67 1.48
C LEU A 284 -12.64 5.38 0.00
N PRO A 285 -11.93 6.02 -0.96
CA PRO A 285 -12.23 5.90 -2.39
C PRO A 285 -12.12 4.50 -2.99
N ARG A 286 -11.49 3.56 -2.28
CA ARG A 286 -11.29 2.16 -2.71
C ARG A 286 -12.21 1.17 -2.00
N ARG A 287 -13.34 1.64 -1.45
CA ARG A 287 -14.21 0.79 -0.63
C ARG A 287 -14.83 -0.33 -1.45
N ALA A 288 -14.64 -1.56 -1.00
CA ALA A 288 -15.43 -2.71 -1.46
C ALA A 288 -16.76 -2.77 -0.70
N PHE A 289 -17.78 -3.27 -1.37
CA PHE A 289 -19.15 -3.43 -0.91
C PHE A 289 -19.49 -4.91 -0.85
N ARG A 290 -20.25 -5.28 0.20
CA ARG A 290 -20.69 -6.66 0.42
C ARG A 290 -22.17 -6.68 0.74
N GLY A 291 -22.80 -7.79 0.41
CA GLY A 291 -24.19 -8.00 0.73
C GLY A 291 -24.70 -9.38 0.39
N THR A 292 -26.01 -9.53 0.47
CA THR A 292 -26.71 -10.75 0.09
C THR A 292 -27.70 -10.49 -1.04
N ALA A 293 -28.07 -11.57 -1.72
CA ALA A 293 -29.13 -11.57 -2.70
C ALA A 293 -30.02 -12.80 -2.49
N GLY A 294 -31.32 -12.61 -2.65
CA GLY A 294 -32.30 -13.68 -2.53
C GLY A 294 -32.16 -14.77 -3.59
N ARG A 295 -32.83 -15.90 -3.34
CA ARG A 295 -32.72 -17.10 -4.19
C ARG A 295 -33.05 -16.80 -5.66
N GLY A 296 -32.19 -17.27 -6.56
CA GLY A 296 -32.39 -17.12 -8.01
C GLY A 296 -31.74 -15.88 -8.60
N VAL A 297 -31.34 -14.89 -7.78
CA VAL A 297 -30.51 -13.77 -8.23
C VAL A 297 -29.09 -14.29 -8.51
N ARG A 298 -28.60 -14.02 -9.72
CA ARG A 298 -27.27 -14.49 -10.18
C ARG A 298 -26.27 -13.35 -10.37
N HIS A 299 -26.75 -12.14 -10.67
CA HIS A 299 -25.93 -10.96 -10.87
C HIS A 299 -26.51 -9.77 -10.12
N ILE A 300 -25.65 -8.85 -9.70
CA ILE A 300 -26.01 -7.55 -9.13
C ILE A 300 -25.42 -6.46 -10.00
N VAL A 301 -26.23 -5.51 -10.42
CA VAL A 301 -25.82 -4.33 -11.19
C VAL A 301 -25.85 -3.10 -10.30
N PHE A 302 -24.83 -2.27 -10.40
CA PHE A 302 -24.63 -1.09 -9.58
C PHE A 302 -24.71 0.21 -10.38
N PHE A 303 -25.30 1.25 -9.77
CA PHE A 303 -25.45 2.59 -10.33
C PHE A 303 -25.04 3.66 -9.32
N SER A 304 -24.63 4.83 -9.80
CA SER A 304 -24.64 6.08 -9.03
C SER A 304 -25.35 7.14 -9.85
N ASP A 305 -26.32 7.83 -9.25
CA ASP A 305 -27.06 8.92 -9.89
C ASP A 305 -27.63 8.52 -11.28
N GLY A 306 -28.15 7.29 -11.37
CA GLY A 306 -28.69 6.69 -12.60
C GLY A 306 -27.65 6.21 -13.62
N ARG A 307 -26.35 6.42 -13.39
CA ARG A 307 -25.27 5.97 -14.27
C ARG A 307 -24.76 4.59 -13.85
N PRO A 308 -24.67 3.61 -14.75
CA PRO A 308 -24.17 2.28 -14.42
C PRO A 308 -22.67 2.29 -14.15
N LEU A 309 -22.28 1.60 -13.08
CA LEU A 309 -20.91 1.60 -12.54
C LEU A 309 -20.18 0.26 -12.68
N GLY A 310 -20.88 -0.84 -12.39
CA GLY A 310 -20.28 -2.18 -12.36
C GLY A 310 -21.31 -3.26 -12.03
N GLU A 311 -20.91 -4.52 -12.16
CA GLU A 311 -21.68 -5.67 -11.70
C GLU A 311 -20.75 -6.64 -10.99
N THR A 312 -21.40 -7.56 -10.28
CA THR A 312 -20.77 -8.76 -9.74
C THR A 312 -21.73 -9.94 -9.84
N THR A 313 -21.20 -11.14 -9.70
CA THR A 313 -21.97 -12.37 -9.56
C THR A 313 -22.31 -12.63 -8.10
N VAL A 314 -23.38 -13.39 -7.89
CA VAL A 314 -23.78 -13.87 -6.56
C VAL A 314 -23.20 -15.27 -6.35
N GLY A 315 -22.51 -15.46 -5.23
CA GLY A 315 -21.93 -16.73 -4.83
C GLY A 315 -22.96 -17.76 -4.40
N PRO A 316 -22.55 -19.03 -4.23
CA PRO A 316 -23.46 -20.13 -3.90
C PRO A 316 -24.15 -19.96 -2.53
N LYS A 317 -23.58 -19.17 -1.62
CA LYS A 317 -24.22 -18.81 -0.34
C LYS A 317 -25.20 -17.64 -0.44
N GLY A 318 -25.46 -17.13 -1.64
CA GLY A 318 -26.29 -15.94 -1.83
C GLY A 318 -25.57 -14.65 -1.42
N THR A 319 -24.24 -14.64 -1.32
CA THR A 319 -23.46 -13.44 -0.99
C THR A 319 -22.83 -12.84 -2.23
N TRP A 320 -22.59 -11.53 -2.22
CA TRP A 320 -21.91 -10.84 -3.31
C TRP A 320 -20.83 -9.89 -2.76
N LEU A 321 -19.81 -9.68 -3.58
CA LEU A 321 -18.68 -8.80 -3.32
C LEU A 321 -18.43 -7.95 -4.56
N TRP A 322 -18.40 -6.64 -4.39
CA TRP A 322 -18.17 -5.71 -5.50
C TRP A 322 -17.28 -4.54 -5.09
N ARG A 323 -16.57 -3.97 -6.05
CA ARG A 323 -15.88 -2.69 -5.88
C ARG A 323 -15.85 -1.96 -7.21
N LEU A 324 -15.99 -0.64 -7.16
CA LEU A 324 -15.77 0.24 -8.30
C LEU A 324 -14.33 0.08 -8.84
N ALA A 325 -14.18 0.04 -10.16
CA ALA A 325 -12.86 -0.05 -10.80
C ALA A 325 -12.03 1.24 -10.67
N TYR A 326 -12.74 2.36 -10.49
CA TYR A 326 -12.22 3.69 -10.24
C TYR A 326 -12.22 4.02 -8.74
N TYR A 327 -11.47 5.04 -8.36
CA TYR A 327 -11.63 5.68 -7.06
C TYR A 327 -12.93 6.46 -7.07
N TRP A 328 -13.72 6.25 -6.02
CA TRP A 328 -14.90 7.08 -5.81
C TRP A 328 -14.48 8.56 -5.67
N PRO A 329 -15.17 9.49 -6.36
CA PRO A 329 -14.96 10.92 -6.13
C PRO A 329 -15.22 11.31 -4.68
N HIS A 330 -14.53 12.33 -4.17
CA HIS A 330 -14.86 12.87 -2.85
C HIS A 330 -16.26 13.48 -2.86
N GLY A 331 -17.10 13.13 -1.88
CA GLY A 331 -18.44 13.70 -1.78
C GLY A 331 -19.47 12.73 -1.24
N ARG A 332 -20.74 13.15 -1.32
CA ARG A 332 -21.89 12.29 -1.05
C ARG A 332 -22.26 11.55 -2.33
N HIS A 333 -22.59 10.28 -2.20
CA HIS A 333 -23.05 9.42 -3.29
C HIS A 333 -24.23 8.59 -2.82
N THR A 334 -25.06 8.18 -3.78
CA THR A 334 -26.07 7.15 -3.57
C THR A 334 -25.76 5.99 -4.51
N LEU A 335 -25.27 4.89 -3.94
CA LEU A 335 -25.04 3.65 -4.68
C LEU A 335 -26.34 2.86 -4.75
N THR A 336 -26.85 2.61 -5.95
CA THR A 336 -28.04 1.78 -6.17
C THR A 336 -27.62 0.39 -6.64
N ALA A 337 -28.20 -0.66 -6.08
CA ALA A 337 -28.02 -2.04 -6.51
C ALA A 337 -29.34 -2.65 -7.01
N VAL A 338 -29.27 -3.37 -8.12
CA VAL A 338 -30.39 -4.12 -8.72
C VAL A 338 -29.96 -5.57 -8.94
N GLY A 339 -30.72 -6.51 -8.39
CA GLY A 339 -30.50 -7.94 -8.56
C GLY A 339 -31.16 -8.47 -9.83
N LEU A 340 -30.45 -9.32 -10.55
CA LEU A 340 -30.85 -9.92 -11.81
C LEU A 340 -31.06 -11.44 -11.65
N ALA A 341 -32.29 -11.91 -11.89
CA ALA A 341 -32.69 -13.32 -11.99
C ALA A 341 -33.18 -13.64 -13.41
N ASP A 342 -33.28 -14.92 -13.80
CA ASP A 342 -33.51 -15.37 -15.20
C ASP A 342 -34.46 -14.47 -16.03
N LYS A 343 -35.67 -14.22 -15.53
CA LYS A 343 -36.69 -13.40 -16.21
C LYS A 343 -37.15 -12.17 -15.41
N ALA A 344 -36.47 -11.81 -14.33
CA ALA A 344 -36.93 -10.74 -13.45
C ALA A 344 -35.78 -9.95 -12.85
N ALA A 345 -36.09 -8.75 -12.37
CA ALA A 345 -35.20 -7.94 -11.55
C ALA A 345 -35.77 -7.78 -10.13
N THR A 346 -34.93 -7.50 -9.15
CA THR A 346 -35.34 -7.06 -7.81
C THR A 346 -35.57 -5.56 -7.81
N ALA A 347 -36.42 -5.06 -6.90
CA ALA A 347 -36.51 -3.62 -6.69
C ALA A 347 -35.12 -3.01 -6.40
N PRO A 348 -34.84 -1.78 -6.84
CA PRO A 348 -33.58 -1.12 -6.56
C PRO A 348 -33.43 -0.87 -5.06
N VAL A 349 -32.22 -1.10 -4.54
CA VAL A 349 -31.86 -0.80 -3.15
C VAL A 349 -30.76 0.25 -3.14
N GLU A 350 -30.96 1.29 -2.36
CA GLU A 350 -30.05 2.43 -2.28
C GLU A 350 -29.17 2.37 -1.01
N LEU A 351 -27.92 2.75 -1.18
CA LEU A 351 -26.95 2.93 -0.12
C LEU A 351 -26.38 4.36 -0.19
N PRO A 352 -26.86 5.29 0.64
CA PRO A 352 -26.23 6.59 0.78
C PRO A 352 -24.87 6.44 1.45
N LEU A 353 -23.85 7.14 0.97
CA LEU A 353 -22.49 7.07 1.50
C LEU A 353 -21.75 8.40 1.33
N ARG A 354 -20.73 8.63 2.16
CA ARG A 354 -19.82 9.77 2.03
C ARG A 354 -18.40 9.29 1.79
N VAL A 355 -17.81 9.68 0.68
CA VAL A 355 -16.43 9.34 0.31
C VAL A 355 -15.49 10.47 0.72
N ILE A 356 -14.41 10.12 1.40
CA ILE A 356 -13.31 11.02 1.77
C ILE A 356 -12.03 10.62 1.03
N ALA A 357 -11.68 11.38 -0.01
CA ALA A 357 -10.44 11.13 -0.77
C ALA A 357 -9.18 11.73 -0.13
N SER A 358 -9.35 12.67 0.81
CA SER A 358 -8.26 13.33 1.50
C SER A 358 -8.63 13.64 2.95
N LEU A 359 -7.61 13.88 3.77
CA LEU A 359 -7.73 14.28 5.16
C LEU A 359 -7.13 15.68 5.34
N GLY A 360 -7.72 16.48 6.21
CA GLY A 360 -7.12 17.74 6.64
C GLY A 360 -6.00 17.49 7.65
N ALA A 361 -5.04 18.41 7.72
CA ALA A 361 -3.98 18.36 8.73
C ALA A 361 -4.58 18.33 10.14
N PRO A 362 -4.07 17.49 11.06
CA PRO A 362 -4.49 17.50 12.45
C PRO A 362 -4.06 18.81 13.12
N THR A 363 -4.76 19.24 14.16
CA THR A 363 -4.27 20.33 15.02
C THR A 363 -3.54 19.75 16.21
N VAL A 364 -2.52 20.46 16.71
CA VAL A 364 -1.91 20.21 18.02
C VAL A 364 -2.30 21.38 18.92
N THR A 365 -2.81 21.07 20.11
CA THR A 365 -3.27 22.06 21.10
C THR A 365 -2.49 21.98 22.41
N HIS A 366 -1.78 20.89 22.65
CA HIS A 366 -0.91 20.70 23.81
C HIS A 366 0.41 20.03 23.41
N PRO A 367 1.54 20.42 24.03
CA PRO A 367 1.68 21.56 24.93
C PRO A 367 1.47 22.90 24.21
N LEU A 368 1.13 23.97 24.94
CA LEU A 368 0.98 25.30 24.34
C LEU A 368 2.33 25.81 23.81
N PRO A 369 2.35 26.54 22.68
CA PRO A 369 3.60 27.11 22.15
C PRO A 369 4.33 27.96 23.19
N GLY A 370 5.66 27.85 23.23
CA GLY A 370 6.51 28.61 24.15
C GLY A 370 6.44 28.18 25.62
N ARG A 371 5.86 27.02 25.92
CA ARG A 371 5.89 26.41 27.25
C ARG A 371 6.88 25.24 27.28
N SER A 372 7.82 25.29 28.20
CA SER A 372 8.69 24.17 28.49
C SER A 372 7.94 23.12 29.33
N VAL A 373 8.19 21.84 29.04
CA VAL A 373 7.51 20.70 29.65
C VAL A 373 8.50 19.64 30.14
N PRO A 374 8.10 18.75 31.07
CA PRO A 374 8.95 17.63 31.49
C PRO A 374 9.25 16.66 30.34
N GLY A 375 10.22 15.77 30.56
CA GLY A 375 10.69 14.78 29.57
C GLY A 375 9.62 13.86 28.98
N THR A 376 8.41 13.77 29.55
CA THR A 376 7.30 12.98 29.00
C THR A 376 6.13 13.88 28.62
N PRO A 377 6.25 14.69 27.55
CA PRO A 377 5.23 15.67 27.20
C PRO A 377 3.93 15.00 26.77
N VAL A 378 2.80 15.51 27.27
CA VAL A 378 1.49 15.16 26.74
C VAL A 378 1.27 15.96 25.46
N ILE A 379 1.11 15.24 24.34
CA ILE A 379 0.81 15.81 23.04
C ILE A 379 -0.66 15.56 22.74
N ALA A 380 -1.46 16.61 22.57
CA ALA A 380 -2.89 16.46 22.33
C ALA A 380 -3.38 17.44 21.27
N GLY A 381 -4.53 17.14 20.67
CA GLY A 381 -5.04 17.94 19.58
C GLY A 381 -6.36 17.44 19.01
N THR A 382 -6.65 17.85 17.77
CA THR A 382 -7.84 17.39 17.04
C THR A 382 -7.52 16.87 15.65
N ALA A 383 -8.37 15.99 15.12
CA ALA A 383 -8.33 15.50 13.75
C ALA A 383 -9.76 15.14 13.30
N ARG A 384 -10.06 15.30 12.01
CA ARG A 384 -11.39 15.03 11.44
C ARG A 384 -11.34 13.90 10.41
N ASN A 385 -12.36 13.06 10.40
CA ASN A 385 -12.55 11.95 9.45
C ASN A 385 -11.43 10.89 9.46
N ALA A 386 -10.57 10.89 10.49
CA ALA A 386 -9.49 9.95 10.68
C ALA A 386 -9.70 9.21 12.00
N PRO A 387 -9.62 7.87 12.03
CA PRO A 387 -9.71 7.11 13.28
C PRO A 387 -8.48 7.29 14.19
N MET A 388 -7.38 7.81 13.66
CA MET A 388 -6.13 7.94 14.41
C MET A 388 -5.22 9.05 13.86
N VAL A 389 -4.28 9.45 14.70
CA VAL A 389 -3.08 10.21 14.30
C VAL A 389 -1.84 9.37 14.57
N VAL A 390 -0.83 9.56 13.72
CA VAL A 390 0.52 9.00 13.89
C VAL A 390 1.45 10.13 14.28
N ILE A 391 2.29 9.89 15.29
CA ILE A 391 3.25 10.86 15.79
C ILE A 391 4.65 10.40 15.34
N LEU A 392 5.36 11.32 14.70
CA LEU A 392 6.73 11.16 14.24
C LEU A 392 7.64 12.11 15.04
N HIS A 393 8.85 11.65 15.36
CA HIS A 393 9.92 12.44 15.96
C HIS A 393 11.18 12.23 15.12
N HIS A 394 11.79 13.31 14.63
CA HIS A 394 12.89 13.26 13.65
C HIS A 394 12.58 12.39 12.41
N GLY A 395 11.34 12.44 11.91
CA GLY A 395 10.88 11.66 10.75
C GLY A 395 10.56 10.19 11.04
N ARG A 396 10.93 9.66 12.21
CA ARG A 396 10.64 8.29 12.64
C ARG A 396 9.35 8.23 13.44
N ARG A 397 8.57 7.18 13.23
CA ARG A 397 7.33 6.95 13.95
C ARG A 397 7.63 6.57 15.40
N ILE A 398 7.08 7.32 16.36
CA ILE A 398 7.21 7.05 17.80
C ILE A 398 5.92 6.51 18.43
N GLY A 399 4.77 6.65 17.76
CA GLY A 399 3.51 6.14 18.27
C GLY A 399 2.30 6.55 17.46
N GLU A 400 1.13 6.20 17.97
CA GLU A 400 -0.17 6.59 17.44
C GLU A 400 -1.14 6.92 18.57
N ALA A 401 -2.14 7.75 18.27
CA ALA A 401 -3.26 8.01 19.17
C ALA A 401 -4.58 7.85 18.43
N ARG A 402 -5.56 7.21 19.08
CA ARG A 402 -6.92 7.10 18.56
C ARG A 402 -7.60 8.47 18.63
N VAL A 403 -8.36 8.79 17.60
CA VAL A 403 -9.24 9.97 17.57
C VAL A 403 -10.61 9.54 18.10
N ASP A 404 -11.11 10.28 19.10
CA ASP A 404 -12.44 10.05 19.68
C ASP A 404 -13.57 10.55 18.76
N ASP A 405 -14.83 10.28 19.11
CA ASP A 405 -16.00 10.69 18.30
C ASP A 405 -16.15 12.22 18.22
N GLY A 406 -15.53 12.96 19.15
CA GLY A 406 -15.45 14.42 19.14
C GLY A 406 -14.28 14.96 18.33
N GLY A 407 -13.47 14.09 17.72
CA GLY A 407 -12.29 14.46 16.94
C GLY A 407 -11.06 14.78 17.77
N ARG A 408 -11.02 14.48 19.07
CA ARG A 408 -9.85 14.74 19.94
C ARG A 408 -8.94 13.52 20.03
N TRP A 409 -7.66 13.77 20.28
CA TRP A 409 -6.65 12.73 20.51
C TRP A 409 -5.63 13.22 21.54
N SER A 410 -4.98 12.27 22.20
CA SER A 410 -3.88 12.52 23.15
C SER A 410 -2.85 11.39 23.08
N PHE A 411 -1.57 11.74 23.19
CA PHE A 411 -0.44 10.85 23.11
C PHE A 411 0.60 11.21 24.18
N VAL A 412 1.19 10.20 24.80
CA VAL A 412 2.33 10.35 25.71
C VAL A 412 3.46 9.47 25.16
N PRO A 413 4.66 10.03 24.87
CA PRO A 413 5.80 9.24 24.46
C PRO A 413 6.10 8.12 25.46
N PRO A 414 6.48 6.91 25.00
CA PRO A 414 6.78 5.80 25.89
C PRO A 414 8.04 6.03 26.73
N ASP A 415 9.01 6.78 26.18
CA ASP A 415 10.29 7.07 26.81
C ASP A 415 10.45 8.58 27.05
N PRO A 416 11.04 9.01 28.17
CA PRO A 416 11.38 10.40 28.40
C PRO A 416 12.37 10.94 27.35
N TRP A 417 12.13 12.15 26.89
CA TRP A 417 13.04 12.89 26.03
C TRP A 417 14.09 13.64 26.85
N PRO A 418 15.33 13.77 26.33
CA PRO A 418 16.32 14.66 26.90
C PRO A 418 15.84 16.11 26.95
N ALA A 419 16.49 16.94 27.77
CA ALA A 419 16.27 18.38 27.71
C ALA A 419 16.70 18.95 26.34
N GLY A 420 15.95 19.91 25.83
CA GLY A 420 16.20 20.56 24.55
C GLY A 420 14.94 20.79 23.72
N HIS A 421 15.15 21.28 22.49
CA HIS A 421 14.08 21.48 21.53
C HIS A 421 13.83 20.22 20.70
N HIS A 422 12.57 19.81 20.65
CA HIS A 422 12.09 18.66 19.90
C HIS A 422 11.03 19.09 18.89
N THR A 423 11.17 18.65 17.64
CA THR A 423 10.12 18.81 16.63
C THR A 423 9.40 17.49 16.45
N VAL A 424 8.12 17.46 16.80
CA VAL A 424 7.23 16.37 16.43
C VAL A 424 6.45 16.71 15.18
N ARG A 425 6.11 15.68 14.42
CA ARG A 425 5.23 15.76 13.26
C ARG A 425 4.03 14.86 13.48
N VAL A 426 2.83 15.40 13.37
CA VAL A 426 1.56 14.68 13.57
C VAL A 426 0.85 14.53 12.24
N VAL A 427 0.43 13.30 11.92
CA VAL A 427 -0.26 12.95 10.67
C VAL A 427 -1.54 12.17 10.96
N ALA A 428 -2.69 12.72 10.61
CA ALA A 428 -3.95 11.99 10.64
C ALA A 428 -3.98 10.89 9.56
N CYS A 429 -4.43 9.69 9.93
CA CYS A 429 -4.43 8.50 9.07
C CYS A 429 -5.81 7.83 9.04
N HIS A 430 -6.27 7.45 7.85
CA HIS A 430 -7.40 6.56 7.63
C HIS A 430 -7.00 5.52 6.57
N GLY A 431 -6.52 4.36 7.04
CA GLY A 431 -5.92 3.36 6.16
C GLY A 431 -4.73 3.96 5.40
N MET A 432 -4.72 3.82 4.07
CA MET A 432 -3.68 4.39 3.21
C MET A 432 -3.82 5.90 2.96
N VAL A 433 -4.95 6.52 3.31
CA VAL A 433 -5.11 7.97 3.15
C VAL A 433 -4.50 8.66 4.36
N VAL A 434 -3.54 9.54 4.11
CA VAL A 434 -2.85 10.32 5.12
C VAL A 434 -3.07 11.82 4.85
N SER A 435 -3.13 12.60 5.92
CA SER A 435 -3.21 14.07 5.84
C SER A 435 -1.86 14.72 5.55
N PRO A 436 -1.82 16.00 5.13
CA PRO A 436 -0.65 16.83 5.32
C PRO A 436 -0.23 16.84 6.80
N PRO A 437 1.08 16.88 7.09
CA PRO A 437 1.57 16.89 8.45
C PRO A 437 1.32 18.23 9.17
N THR A 438 1.28 18.15 10.49
CA THR A 438 1.43 19.32 11.38
C THR A 438 2.69 19.15 12.19
N ASP A 439 3.65 20.06 11.98
CA ASP A 439 4.88 20.13 12.77
C ASP A 439 4.64 20.96 14.02
N TRP A 440 5.20 20.51 15.14
CA TRP A 440 5.04 21.13 16.45
C TRP A 440 6.35 21.09 17.23
N GLU A 441 6.76 22.25 17.72
CA GLU A 441 7.96 22.38 18.56
C GLU A 441 7.60 22.23 20.03
N ILE A 442 8.40 21.44 20.73
CA ILE A 442 8.27 21.15 22.15
C ILE A 442 9.63 21.42 22.78
N GLU A 443 9.64 22.30 23.78
CA GLU A 443 10.82 22.50 24.61
C GLU A 443 10.72 21.61 25.84
N VAL A 444 11.66 20.68 25.97
CA VAL A 444 11.76 19.81 27.13
C VAL A 444 12.81 20.38 28.09
N VAL A 445 12.44 20.49 29.36
CA VAL A 445 13.36 20.85 30.44
C VAL A 445 13.62 19.65 31.34
N ASP A 446 14.82 19.59 31.90
CA ASP A 446 15.19 18.57 32.87
C ASP A 446 14.26 18.69 34.10
N PRO A 447 13.55 17.63 34.52
CA PRO A 447 12.76 17.66 35.75
C PRO A 447 13.60 17.97 37.01
N LEU A 448 14.94 17.95 36.92
CA LEU A 448 15.87 18.32 37.98
C LEU A 448 16.56 19.67 37.79
N ALA A 449 16.23 20.46 36.77
CA ALA A 449 16.77 21.81 36.64
C ALA A 449 16.27 22.68 37.81
N PRO A 450 17.15 23.28 38.63
CA PRO A 450 16.71 24.27 39.61
C PRO A 450 16.05 25.43 38.85
N PRO A 451 14.99 26.06 39.39
CA PRO A 451 14.43 27.26 38.79
C PRO A 451 15.56 28.26 38.56
N GLU A 452 15.65 28.74 37.32
CA GLU A 452 16.65 29.70 36.86
C GLU A 452 16.78 30.82 37.90
N GLU A 453 17.97 30.95 38.52
CA GLU A 453 18.24 32.05 39.44
C GLU A 453 18.10 33.35 38.65
N LEU A 454 17.02 34.10 38.93
CA LEU A 454 16.93 35.49 38.52
C LEU A 454 18.22 36.20 38.96
N PRO A 455 18.88 36.98 38.08
CA PRO A 455 20.09 37.69 38.46
C PRO A 455 19.82 38.53 39.72
N GLY A 456 20.72 38.39 40.70
CA GLY A 456 20.62 39.07 41.99
C GLY A 456 20.39 40.57 41.84
N ALA A 457 19.64 41.14 42.78
CA ALA A 457 19.12 42.50 42.81
C ALA A 457 20.16 43.65 42.72
N ASP A 458 21.44 43.32 42.53
CA ASP A 458 22.56 44.26 42.46
C ASP A 458 22.98 44.64 41.02
N THR A 459 22.22 44.20 40.00
CA THR A 459 22.48 44.57 38.59
C THR A 459 21.41 45.47 37.94
N LEU A 460 20.45 45.99 38.72
CA LEU A 460 19.42 46.90 38.20
C LEU A 460 19.71 48.39 38.49
N PRO A 461 19.50 49.31 37.52
CA PRO A 461 19.63 50.76 37.73
C PRO A 461 18.74 51.29 38.86
N VAL A 462 19.22 52.33 39.56
CA VAL A 462 18.61 52.94 40.76
C VAL A 462 17.14 53.37 40.55
N GLU A 463 16.74 53.60 39.30
CA GLU A 463 15.44 54.12 38.89
C GLU A 463 14.27 53.14 39.10
N PHE A 464 14.52 51.87 39.44
CA PHE A 464 13.48 50.85 39.70
C PHE A 464 13.25 50.51 41.18
N ARG A 465 13.77 51.29 42.14
CA ARG A 465 13.62 51.00 43.59
C ARG A 465 12.28 51.40 44.21
N GLU A 466 11.38 52.07 43.49
CA GLU A 466 10.08 52.52 44.03
C GLU A 466 8.89 51.78 43.43
N TRP A 467 8.82 50.47 43.64
CA TRP A 467 7.54 49.76 43.64
C TRP A 467 7.59 48.52 44.54
N ARG A 468 7.17 48.68 45.79
CA ARG A 468 6.78 47.58 46.68
C ARG A 468 5.49 47.95 47.41
N PRO A 469 4.40 47.20 47.22
CA PRO A 469 3.40 47.01 48.26
C PRO A 469 3.62 45.65 48.95
N ALA A 470 3.94 45.73 50.25
CA ALA A 470 3.68 44.80 51.34
C ALA A 470 3.63 43.28 51.05
N LEU A 471 4.76 42.61 51.29
CA LEU A 471 4.80 41.22 51.76
C LEU A 471 5.26 41.21 53.23
N ARG A 472 4.30 41.26 54.15
CA ARG A 472 4.27 40.66 55.50
C ARG A 472 2.78 40.65 55.85
N SER A 473 2.14 39.59 56.33
CA SER A 473 2.54 38.35 56.96
C SER A 473 1.29 37.49 57.05
N GLU A 474 1.38 36.18 56.88
CA GLU A 474 0.87 35.22 57.87
C GLU A 474 1.36 33.82 57.53
N ARG A 475 1.50 33.04 58.60
CA ARG A 475 2.30 31.82 58.75
C ARG A 475 1.65 30.58 58.20
#